data_AF-A0A379WNN6-F1
#
_entry.id   AF-A0A379WNN6-F1
#
_cell.length_a   1.000
_cell.length_b   1.000
_cell.length_c   1.000
_cell.angle_alpha   90.00
_cell.angle_beta   90.00
_cell.angle_gamma   90.00
#
_symmetry.space_group_name_H-M   'P 1'
#
loop_
_entity.id
_entity.type
_entity.pdbx_description
1 polymer ?
#
loop_
_entity_poly.entity_id
_entity_poly.type
_entity_poly.pdbx_seq_one_letter_code
_entity_poly.pdbx_strand_id
1 'polypeptide(L)'
;MALHSTRWLALSYFTYFFSYGIFLPFWSVWLKGLGLTPETIGLLLGVGLVARFLGSLLIAPRVSDPSRLISALRVLALLTLVFALAFWAGTHVAWLMVVMVGFNLFFSPLVPLTDALANTWQKQITLDYGRVRLWGSIAFVIGSALTGKLVSLYDYQAIWRY
;
A
#
# COMPACT_ATOMS: atom_id res chain seq x y z
N MET A 1 -21.64 -6.67 19.63
CA MET A 1 -20.39 -5.92 19.97
C MET A 1 -20.27 -4.79 18.95
N ALA A 2 -20.66 -3.57 19.32
CA ALA A 2 -20.70 -2.42 18.42
C ALA A 2 -19.29 -1.83 18.25
N LEU A 3 -18.61 -2.20 17.17
CA LEU A 3 -17.34 -1.57 16.81
C LEU A 3 -17.65 -0.20 16.20
N HIS A 4 -17.18 0.85 16.85
CA HIS A 4 -17.26 2.24 16.40
C HIS A 4 -16.45 2.41 15.10
N SER A 5 -17.10 2.09 13.97
CA SER A 5 -16.57 1.83 12.63
C SER A 5 -15.59 2.88 12.07
N THR A 6 -15.73 4.15 12.47
CA THR A 6 -14.98 5.26 11.87
C THR A 6 -13.49 5.22 12.18
N ARG A 7 -13.10 4.78 13.40
CA ARG A 7 -11.70 4.76 13.83
C ARG A 7 -10.90 3.67 13.10
N TRP A 8 -11.54 2.53 12.82
CA TRP A 8 -10.88 1.41 12.14
C TRP A 8 -10.66 1.71 10.65
N LEU A 9 -11.62 2.39 10.02
CA LEU A 9 -11.49 2.86 8.64
C LEU A 9 -10.41 3.93 8.52
N ALA A 10 -10.42 4.93 9.40
CA ALA A 10 -9.39 5.97 9.44
C ALA A 10 -7.99 5.38 9.71
N LEU A 11 -7.87 4.41 10.61
CA LEU A 11 -6.61 3.71 10.86
C LEU A 11 -6.16 2.88 9.64
N SER A 12 -7.08 2.20 8.96
CA SER A 12 -6.76 1.44 7.74
C SER A 12 -6.27 2.36 6.61
N TYR A 13 -6.94 3.50 6.40
CA TYR A 13 -6.46 4.53 5.48
C TYR A 13 -5.11 5.09 5.91
N PHE A 14 -4.95 5.38 7.21
CA PHE A 14 -3.71 5.93 7.75
C PHE A 14 -2.55 4.97 7.49
N THR A 15 -2.68 3.70 7.87
CA THR A 15 -1.62 2.69 7.67
C THR A 15 -1.33 2.46 6.19
N TYR A 16 -2.36 2.42 5.33
CA TYR A 16 -2.19 2.27 3.90
C TYR A 16 -1.41 3.45 3.28
N PHE A 17 -1.86 4.67 3.52
CA PHE A 17 -1.21 5.87 2.96
C PHE A 17 0.16 6.13 3.57
N PHE A 18 0.36 5.82 4.85
CA PHE A 18 1.65 5.90 5.52
C PHE A 18 2.64 4.92 4.89
N SER A 19 2.26 3.65 4.73
CA SER A 19 3.11 2.62 4.10
C SER A 19 3.40 2.94 2.62
N TYR A 20 2.40 3.45 1.89
CA TYR A 20 2.58 3.86 0.50
C TYR A 20 3.49 5.10 0.34
N GLY A 21 3.40 6.05 1.27
CA GLY A 21 4.23 7.25 1.32
C GLY A 21 5.70 6.96 1.64
N ILE A 22 5.98 5.85 2.33
CA ILE A 22 7.34 5.31 2.52
C ILE A 22 7.81 4.60 1.24
N PHE A 23 6.96 3.76 0.67
CA PHE A 23 7.35 2.88 -0.43
C PHE A 23 7.68 3.66 -1.71
N LEU A 24 6.80 4.56 -2.17
CA LEU A 24 6.94 5.20 -3.47
C LEU A 24 8.25 6.00 -3.68
N PRO A 25 8.66 6.90 -2.76
CA PRO A 25 9.84 7.74 -2.98
C PRO A 25 11.17 7.01 -2.72
N PHE A 26 11.20 5.98 -1.87
CA PHE A 26 12.45 5.31 -1.49
C PHE A 26 12.73 4.03 -2.27
N TRP A 27 11.73 3.46 -2.93
CA TRP A 27 11.88 2.22 -3.67
C TRP A 27 12.88 2.32 -4.83
N SER A 28 12.76 3.36 -5.66
CA SER A 28 13.68 3.59 -6.79
C SER A 28 15.11 3.77 -6.31
N VAL A 29 15.30 4.38 -5.13
CA VAL A 29 16.64 4.60 -4.60
C VAL A 29 17.22 3.37 -3.93
N TRP A 30 16.41 2.54 -3.28
CA TRP A 30 16.86 1.25 -2.76
C TRP A 30 17.28 0.31 -3.90
N LEU A 31 16.49 0.23 -4.98
CA LEU A 31 16.88 -0.54 -6.18
C LEU A 31 18.18 -0.01 -6.80
N LYS A 32 18.40 1.30 -6.79
CA LYS A 32 19.68 1.91 -7.21
C LYS A 32 20.83 1.54 -6.26
N GLY A 33 20.57 1.47 -4.94
CA GLY A 33 21.51 1.03 -3.92
C GLY A 33 21.94 -0.44 -4.07
N LEU A 34 21.08 -1.29 -4.61
CA LEU A 34 21.39 -2.69 -4.98
C LEU A 34 22.30 -2.80 -6.23
N GLY A 35 22.69 -1.69 -6.84
CA GLY A 35 23.54 -1.67 -8.04
C GLY A 35 22.78 -2.00 -9.34
N LEU A 36 21.45 -1.95 -9.33
CA LEU A 36 20.63 -2.21 -10.52
C LEU A 36 20.74 -1.07 -11.53
N THR A 37 20.72 -1.42 -12.81
CA THR A 37 20.76 -0.43 -13.89
C THR A 37 19.46 0.38 -13.94
N PRO A 38 19.50 1.66 -14.34
CA PRO A 38 18.30 2.51 -14.44
C PRO A 38 17.20 1.90 -15.31
N GLU A 39 17.55 1.16 -16.35
CA GLU A 39 16.63 0.47 -17.25
C GLU A 39 15.86 -0.64 -16.51
N THR A 40 16.56 -1.42 -15.68
CA THR A 40 15.96 -2.49 -14.87
C THR A 40 15.02 -1.91 -13.81
N ILE A 41 15.41 -0.80 -13.19
CA ILE A 41 14.58 -0.08 -12.21
C ILE A 41 13.30 0.43 -12.89
N GLY A 42 13.43 1.05 -14.07
CA GLY A 42 12.29 1.52 -14.85
C GLY A 42 11.34 0.40 -15.25
N LEU A 43 11.88 -0.75 -15.68
CA LEU A 43 11.11 -1.94 -16.03
C LEU A 43 10.35 -2.50 -14.82
N LEU A 44 11.04 -2.65 -13.68
CA LEU A 44 10.43 -3.10 -12.43
C LEU A 44 9.28 -2.18 -12.02
N LEU A 45 9.52 -0.86 -11.95
CA LEU A 45 8.51 0.13 -11.58
C LEU A 45 7.32 0.09 -12.55
N GLY A 46 7.57 0.02 -13.85
CA GLY A 46 6.54 -0.08 -14.88
C GLY A 46 5.67 -1.33 -14.73
N VAL A 47 6.29 -2.50 -14.55
CA VAL A 47 5.57 -3.75 -14.31
C VAL A 47 4.77 -3.69 -13.00
N GLY A 48 5.32 -3.07 -11.96
CA GLY A 48 4.60 -2.82 -10.70
C GLY A 48 3.34 -1.97 -10.90
N LEU A 49 3.42 -0.91 -11.71
CA LEU A 49 2.28 -0.06 -12.07
C LEU A 49 1.21 -0.81 -12.88
N VAL A 50 1.62 -1.66 -13.83
CA VAL A 50 0.68 -2.49 -14.59
C VAL A 50 0.00 -3.51 -13.69
N ALA A 51 0.76 -4.19 -12.81
CA ALA A 51 0.21 -5.11 -11.82
C ALA A 51 -0.76 -4.40 -10.87
N ARG A 52 -0.42 -3.17 -10.44
CA ARG A 52 -1.30 -2.31 -9.64
C ARG A 52 -2.61 -2.04 -10.38
N PHE A 53 -2.55 -1.64 -11.64
CA PHE A 53 -3.72 -1.35 -12.46
C PHE A 53 -4.61 -2.60 -12.59
N LEU A 54 -4.02 -3.74 -12.97
CA LEU A 54 -4.73 -5.02 -13.09
C LEU A 54 -5.33 -5.49 -11.77
N GLY A 55 -4.61 -5.34 -10.66
CA GLY A 55 -5.09 -5.72 -9.32
C GLY A 55 -6.34 -4.93 -8.93
N SER A 56 -6.32 -3.62 -9.10
CA SER A 56 -7.53 -2.79 -8.86
C SER A 56 -8.66 -3.15 -9.82
N LEU A 57 -8.38 -3.30 -11.12
CA LEU A 57 -9.40 -3.56 -12.14
C LEU A 57 -10.04 -4.94 -11.97
N LEU A 58 -9.28 -5.95 -11.58
CA LEU A 58 -9.73 -7.34 -11.51
C LEU A 58 -10.27 -7.70 -10.12
N ILE A 59 -9.68 -7.21 -9.04
CA ILE A 59 -10.02 -7.63 -7.68
C ILE A 59 -11.13 -6.75 -7.10
N ALA A 60 -11.08 -5.43 -7.32
CA ALA A 60 -12.03 -4.51 -6.69
C ALA A 60 -13.49 -4.77 -7.12
N PRO A 61 -13.84 -4.99 -8.40
CA PRO A 61 -15.22 -5.25 -8.81
C PRO A 61 -15.76 -6.61 -8.35
N ARG A 62 -14.87 -7.57 -8.05
CA ARG A 62 -15.26 -8.92 -7.62
C ARG A 62 -15.71 -8.98 -6.15
N VAL A 63 -15.42 -7.94 -5.37
CA VAL A 63 -15.82 -7.84 -3.96
C VAL A 63 -16.83 -6.71 -3.81
N SER A 64 -18.04 -6.96 -4.28
CA SER A 64 -19.18 -6.02 -4.20
C SER A 64 -20.04 -6.22 -2.95
N ASP A 65 -19.89 -7.34 -2.24
CA ASP A 65 -20.69 -7.63 -1.04
C ASP A 65 -20.17 -6.91 0.22
N PRO A 66 -21.01 -6.10 0.88
CA PRO A 66 -20.67 -5.40 2.14
C PRO A 66 -20.13 -6.31 3.25
N SER A 67 -20.67 -7.53 3.35
CA SER A 67 -20.27 -8.52 4.36
C SER A 67 -18.89 -9.12 4.07
N ARG A 68 -18.48 -9.17 2.80
CA ARG A 68 -17.19 -9.73 2.36
C ARG A 68 -16.09 -8.68 2.27
N LEU A 69 -16.44 -7.39 2.14
CA LEU A 69 -15.49 -6.27 2.05
C LEU A 69 -14.47 -6.25 3.19
N ILE A 70 -14.90 -6.39 4.45
CA ILE A 70 -13.98 -6.40 5.60
C ILE A 70 -13.04 -7.61 5.57
N SER A 71 -13.58 -8.80 5.28
CA SER A 71 -12.78 -10.02 5.16
C SER A 71 -11.79 -9.94 4.01
N ALA A 72 -12.20 -9.41 2.86
CA ALA A 72 -11.34 -9.20 1.69
C ALA A 72 -10.21 -8.20 1.99
N LEU A 73 -10.51 -7.07 2.66
CA LEU A 73 -9.50 -6.11 3.09
C LEU A 73 -8.47 -6.75 4.02
N ARG A 74 -8.91 -7.58 4.98
CA ARG A 74 -8.01 -8.32 5.88
C ARG A 74 -7.12 -9.30 5.14
N VAL A 75 -7.68 -10.11 4.23
CA VAL A 75 -6.92 -11.06 3.42
C VAL A 75 -5.92 -10.34 2.53
N LEU A 76 -6.33 -9.26 1.86
CA LEU A 76 -5.44 -8.45 1.01
C LEU A 76 -4.32 -7.77 1.81
N ALA A 77 -4.62 -7.26 3.00
CA ALA A 77 -3.61 -6.69 3.89
C ALA A 77 -2.61 -7.76 4.36
N LEU A 78 -3.09 -8.97 4.66
CA LEU A 78 -2.23 -10.07 5.09
C LEU A 78 -1.35 -10.58 3.93
N LEU A 79 -1.91 -10.69 2.72
CA LEU A 79 -1.14 -11.00 1.52
C LEU A 79 -0.09 -9.93 1.23
N THR A 80 -0.47 -8.64 1.32
CA THR A 80 0.47 -7.52 1.18
C THR A 80 1.61 -7.63 2.20
N LEU A 81 1.31 -7.96 3.46
CA LEU A 81 2.32 -8.14 4.50
C LEU A 81 3.28 -9.30 4.18
N VAL A 82 2.75 -10.42 3.68
CA VAL A 82 3.58 -11.56 3.25
C VAL A 82 4.54 -11.14 2.13
N PHE A 83 4.06 -10.42 1.13
CA PHE A 83 4.92 -9.89 0.06
C PHE A 83 5.92 -8.83 0.57
N ALA A 84 5.52 -8.00 1.54
CA ALA A 84 6.44 -7.06 2.18
C ALA A 84 7.59 -7.77 2.89
N LEU A 85 7.30 -8.87 3.60
CA LEU A 85 8.32 -9.71 4.25
C LEU A 85 9.16 -10.49 3.21
N ALA A 86 8.57 -10.87 2.08
CA ALA A 86 9.27 -11.56 1.00
C ALA A 86 10.39 -10.70 0.36
N PHE A 87 10.36 -9.37 0.50
CA PHE A 87 11.50 -8.52 0.12
C PHE A 87 12.77 -8.81 0.94
N TRP A 88 12.64 -9.33 2.16
CA TRP A 88 13.80 -9.76 2.98
C TRP A 88 14.38 -11.11 2.58
N ALA A 89 13.66 -11.91 1.81
CA ALA A 89 14.05 -13.28 1.48
C ALA A 89 15.05 -13.37 0.33
N GLY A 90 15.22 -12.31 -0.47
CA GLY A 90 16.17 -12.32 -1.58
C GLY A 90 16.25 -11.00 -2.35
N THR A 91 17.41 -10.73 -2.94
CA THR A 91 17.72 -9.48 -3.66
C THR A 91 17.93 -9.68 -5.16
N HIS A 92 17.71 -10.89 -5.69
CA HIS A 92 17.83 -11.16 -7.12
C HIS A 92 16.71 -10.50 -7.94
N VAL A 93 17.03 -9.99 -9.13
CA VAL A 93 16.08 -9.23 -9.99
C VAL A 93 14.78 -10.00 -10.27
N ALA A 94 14.87 -11.29 -10.60
CA ALA A 94 13.71 -12.13 -10.87
C ALA A 94 12.79 -12.27 -9.63
N TRP A 95 13.39 -12.40 -8.44
CA TRP A 95 12.65 -12.46 -7.19
C TRP A 95 11.99 -11.12 -6.87
N LEU A 96 12.73 -10.02 -6.99
CA LEU A 96 12.22 -8.66 -6.78
C LEU A 96 11.06 -8.34 -7.72
N MET A 97 11.10 -8.83 -8.96
CA MET A 97 10.00 -8.68 -9.92
C MET A 97 8.73 -9.40 -9.46
N VAL A 98 8.84 -10.66 -9.03
CA VAL A 98 7.69 -11.44 -8.52
C VAL A 98 7.12 -10.79 -7.27
N VAL A 99 7.97 -10.39 -6.33
CA VAL A 99 7.53 -9.76 -5.08
C VAL A 99 6.90 -8.39 -5.37
N MET A 100 7.45 -7.59 -6.30
CA MET A 100 6.85 -6.31 -6.71
C MET A 100 5.48 -6.47 -7.36
N VAL A 101 5.33 -7.44 -8.25
CA VAL A 101 4.06 -7.73 -8.91
C VAL A 101 3.04 -8.15 -7.86
N GLY A 102 3.39 -9.11 -7.00
CA GLY A 102 2.50 -9.58 -5.93
C GLY A 102 2.10 -8.45 -4.98
N PHE A 103 3.08 -7.69 -4.48
CA PHE A 103 2.83 -6.56 -3.60
C PHE A 103 1.89 -5.54 -4.26
N ASN A 104 2.18 -5.07 -5.48
CA ASN A 104 1.35 -4.07 -6.14
C ASN A 104 -0.03 -4.61 -6.53
N LEU A 105 -0.15 -5.88 -6.92
CA LEU A 105 -1.41 -6.52 -7.29
C LEU A 105 -2.39 -6.57 -6.10
N PHE A 106 -1.90 -6.91 -4.90
CA PHE A 106 -2.75 -7.03 -3.70
C PHE A 106 -2.89 -5.71 -2.93
N PHE A 107 -1.90 -4.84 -3.00
CA PHE A 107 -1.94 -3.54 -2.35
C PHE A 107 -2.92 -2.59 -3.06
N SER A 108 -2.93 -2.58 -4.39
CA SER A 108 -3.78 -1.70 -5.20
C SER A 108 -5.28 -1.73 -4.85
N PRO A 109 -5.95 -2.89 -4.80
CA PRO A 109 -7.40 -2.96 -4.55
C PRO A 109 -7.79 -2.57 -3.12
N LEU A 110 -6.85 -2.43 -2.17
CA LEU A 110 -7.18 -1.97 -0.82
C LEU A 110 -7.85 -0.59 -0.84
N VAL A 111 -7.42 0.35 -1.70
CA VAL A 111 -8.04 1.68 -1.80
C VAL A 111 -9.48 1.63 -2.29
N PRO A 112 -9.79 1.10 -3.49
CA PRO A 112 -11.15 1.08 -4.00
C PRO A 112 -12.09 0.25 -3.11
N LEU A 113 -11.59 -0.81 -2.46
CA LEU A 113 -12.39 -1.59 -1.50
C LEU A 113 -12.68 -0.81 -0.21
N THR A 114 -11.70 -0.08 0.30
CA THR A 114 -11.92 0.78 1.47
C THR A 114 -12.87 1.93 1.13
N ASP A 115 -12.77 2.51 -0.07
CA ASP A 115 -13.71 3.50 -0.59
C ASP A 115 -15.14 2.92 -0.74
N ALA A 116 -15.28 1.69 -1.25
CA ALA A 116 -16.56 1.01 -1.37
C ALA A 116 -17.20 0.70 0.00
N LEU A 117 -16.39 0.30 0.99
CA LEU A 117 -16.85 0.10 2.37
C LEU A 117 -17.31 1.43 2.99
N ALA A 118 -16.54 2.50 2.79
CA ALA A 118 -16.87 3.83 3.29
C ALA A 118 -18.20 4.35 2.71
N ASN A 119 -18.42 4.15 1.40
CA ASN A 119 -19.67 4.53 0.72
C ASN A 119 -20.88 3.72 1.25
N THR A 120 -20.68 2.43 1.52
CA THR A 120 -21.73 1.59 2.13
C THR A 120 -22.12 2.08 3.53
N TRP A 121 -21.13 2.45 4.35
CA TRP A 121 -21.36 3.00 5.69
C TRP A 121 -21.90 4.44 5.69
N GLN A 122 -21.57 5.24 4.69
CA GLN A 122 -22.16 6.56 4.50
C GLN A 122 -23.68 6.47 4.29
N LYS A 123 -24.15 5.50 3.49
CA LYS A 123 -25.58 5.24 3.28
C LYS A 123 -26.30 4.70 4.52
N GLN A 124 -25.59 4.06 5.45
CA GLN A 124 -26.18 3.44 6.64
C GLN A 124 -26.11 4.32 7.91
N ILE A 125 -25.08 5.15 8.07
CA ILE A 125 -24.75 5.80 9.36
C ILE A 125 -24.45 7.30 9.21
N THR A 126 -24.76 7.93 8.07
CA THR A 126 -24.42 9.36 7.81
C THR A 126 -22.95 9.66 8.11
N LEU A 127 -22.05 8.78 7.65
CA LEU A 127 -20.61 8.96 7.84
C LEU A 127 -20.08 10.06 6.92
N ASP A 128 -19.38 11.02 7.51
CA ASP A 128 -18.79 12.15 6.79
C ASP A 128 -17.51 11.72 6.03
N TYR A 129 -17.70 11.17 4.83
CA TYR A 129 -16.65 10.58 3.99
C TYR A 129 -15.45 11.51 3.77
N GLY A 130 -15.70 12.83 3.64
CA GLY A 130 -14.66 13.83 3.47
C GLY A 130 -13.67 13.88 4.64
N ARG A 131 -14.15 13.73 5.88
CA ARG A 131 -13.29 13.70 7.08
C ARG A 131 -12.39 12.46 7.11
N VAL A 132 -12.89 11.30 6.69
CA VAL A 132 -12.07 10.06 6.65
C VAL A 132 -10.95 10.18 5.61
N ARG A 133 -11.26 10.72 4.43
CA ARG A 133 -10.26 10.92 3.37
C ARG A 133 -9.19 11.94 3.76
N LEU A 134 -9.57 12.99 4.49
CA LEU A 134 -8.64 13.97 5.05
C LEU A 134 -7.58 13.32 5.96
N TRP A 135 -7.98 12.38 6.83
CA TRP A 135 -7.03 11.63 7.66
C TRP A 135 -6.05 10.79 6.84
N GLY A 136 -6.48 10.22 5.71
CA GLY A 136 -5.60 9.54 4.77
C GLY A 136 -4.55 10.46 4.14
N SER A 137 -4.95 11.67 3.73
CA SER A 137 -4.02 12.68 3.22
C SER A 137 -3.03 13.14 4.30
N ILE A 138 -3.48 13.37 5.53
CA ILE A 138 -2.60 13.72 6.66
C ILE A 138 -1.60 12.60 6.93
N ALA A 139 -2.03 11.33 6.89
CA ALA A 139 -1.15 10.17 7.03
C ALA A 139 -0.07 10.12 5.95
N PHE A 140 -0.44 10.44 4.70
CA PHE A 140 0.49 10.50 3.58
C PHE A 140 1.53 11.61 3.77
N VAL A 141 1.10 12.81 4.19
CA VAL A 141 2.00 13.94 4.47
C VAL A 141 2.94 13.61 5.63
N ILE A 142 2.43 13.06 6.73
CA ILE A 142 3.25 12.67 7.88
C ILE A 142 4.22 11.55 7.51
N GLY A 143 3.75 10.52 6.79
CA GLY A 143 4.58 9.39 6.36
C GLY A 143 5.70 9.82 5.43
N SER A 144 5.38 10.59 4.38
CA SER A 144 6.39 11.13 3.47
C SER A 144 7.39 12.05 4.19
N ALA A 145 6.93 12.92 5.10
CA ALA A 145 7.80 13.81 5.86
C ALA A 145 8.70 13.07 6.86
N LEU A 146 8.18 12.08 7.60
CA LEU A 146 8.96 11.26 8.52
C LEU A 146 10.01 10.44 7.78
N THR A 147 9.65 9.86 6.64
CA THR A 147 10.56 9.04 5.85
C THR A 147 11.62 9.90 5.17
N GLY A 148 11.22 11.07 4.63
CA GLY A 148 12.15 12.09 4.13
C GLY A 148 13.15 12.53 5.19
N LYS A 149 12.68 12.77 6.42
CA LYS A 149 13.54 13.12 7.55
C LYS A 149 14.44 11.97 7.98
N LEU A 150 13.94 10.73 8.00
CA LEU A 150 14.72 9.53 8.31
C LEU A 150 15.84 9.33 7.30
N VAL A 151 15.57 9.43 6.00
CA VAL A 151 16.61 9.29 4.97
C VAL A 151 17.59 10.47 4.96
N SER A 152 17.11 11.69 5.23
CA SER A 152 17.99 12.85 5.40
C SER A 152 18.91 12.74 6.62
N LEU A 153 18.51 12.02 7.67
CA LEU A 153 19.29 11.89 8.91
C LEU A 153 20.18 10.65 8.95
N TYR A 154 19.81 9.57 8.27
CA TYR A 154 20.49 8.27 8.39
C TYR A 154 21.25 7.80 7.14
N ASP A 155 21.14 8.51 6.01
CA ASP A 155 21.64 8.04 4.71
C ASP A 155 21.03 6.66 4.34
N TYR A 156 21.20 6.19 3.10
CA TYR A 156 20.48 5.00 2.57
C TYR A 156 20.71 3.68 3.34
N GLN A 157 21.57 3.67 4.35
CA GLN A 157 22.00 2.48 5.11
C GLN A 157 21.04 2.02 6.21
N ALA A 158 20.06 2.84 6.65
CA ALA A 158 19.17 2.43 7.74
C ALA A 158 17.97 1.58 7.31
N ILE A 159 17.61 1.56 6.02
CA ILE A 159 16.38 0.88 5.57
C ILE A 159 16.59 -0.62 5.34
N TRP A 160 17.79 -1.03 4.88
CA TRP A 160 18.12 -2.45 4.67
C TRP A 160 19.59 -2.67 5.04
N ARG A 161 19.82 -3.06 6.29
CA ARG A 161 21.11 -3.61 6.70
C ARG A 161 21.12 -5.08 6.29
N TYR A 162 22.17 -5.44 5.53
CA TYR A 162 22.50 -6.71 4.87
C TYR A 162 22.07 -6.83 3.41
#